data_AF-A0A1G5C801-F1
#
_entry.id   AF-A0A1G5C801-F1
#
_cell.length_a   1.000
_cell.length_b   1.000
_cell.length_c   1.000
_cell.angle_alpha   90.00
_cell.angle_beta   90.00
_cell.angle_gamma   90.00
#
_symmetry.space_group_name_H-M   'P 1'
#
loop_
_entity.id
_entity.type
_entity.pdbx_description
1 polymer ?
#
loop_
_entity_poly.entity_id
_entity_poly.type
_entity_poly.pdbx_seq_one_letter_code
_entity_poly.pdbx_strand_id
1 'polypeptide(L)'
;MERASVKIYTMAHKAFLLPPDKLYVPLLCGAGCVSEDGRKRSALPGTEEYLRDDSGENISLKNPYYSELTGLYWAWKNDKDSDILGLAHYRRFLLDDRGMIFDKCHIEQVLNEYDIITTKQIILDHPYEEAFGGKHAPKDFRILRDVISLRYPEYLDIFEEVSSGTHTYFANMMIAGRNVFDAYCEWLFDILFSMEKRVDMTGYNDYQKRLYGFVSELLLMVWIRYKGLKVKECSVAVIGEKKETGEALKKIEAFLRQKDLQGAAQYFMDLYGKRPDILMDASDINGELKRMVMLIQRLLKDVEDTGRSYLDEETDLHRLMDHYGLQRARIN
;
A
#
# COMPACT_ATOMS: atom_id res chain seq x y z
N MET A 1 13.68 13.57 -32.22
CA MET A 1 12.62 12.73 -31.62
C MET A 1 11.72 13.64 -30.84
N GLU A 2 10.40 13.60 -31.10
CA GLU A 2 9.42 14.20 -30.21
C GLU A 2 9.57 13.55 -28.83
N ARG A 3 9.58 14.34 -27.76
CA ARG A 3 9.71 13.80 -26.39
C ARG A 3 8.43 13.05 -26.05
N ALA A 4 8.54 11.80 -25.59
CA ALA A 4 7.41 10.95 -25.26
C ALA A 4 6.48 11.64 -24.23
N SER A 5 5.18 11.48 -24.37
CA SER A 5 4.22 11.95 -23.36
C SER A 5 4.26 11.02 -22.15
N VAL A 6 4.53 11.55 -20.95
CA VAL A 6 4.69 10.74 -19.73
C VAL A 6 3.75 11.27 -18.65
N LYS A 7 2.97 10.38 -18.03
CA LYS A 7 2.17 10.68 -16.84
C LYS A 7 2.27 9.57 -15.81
N ILE A 8 2.50 9.96 -14.56
CA ILE A 8 2.45 9.05 -13.41
C ILE A 8 1.23 9.42 -12.58
N TYR A 9 0.21 8.56 -12.62
CA TYR A 9 -0.99 8.74 -11.83
C TYR A 9 -0.69 8.37 -10.38
N THR A 10 -0.86 9.35 -9.49
CA THR A 10 -0.62 9.21 -8.06
C THR A 10 -1.94 8.95 -7.35
N MET A 11 -2.16 7.69 -6.99
CA MET A 11 -3.42 7.20 -6.43
C MET A 11 -3.60 7.70 -4.99
N ALA A 12 -4.66 8.46 -4.77
CA ALA A 12 -4.95 9.12 -3.50
C ALA A 12 -6.38 8.86 -3.04
N HIS A 13 -6.58 8.78 -1.73
CA HIS A 13 -7.90 8.75 -1.09
C HIS A 13 -8.08 9.92 -0.09
N LYS A 14 -7.11 10.84 -0.06
CA LYS A 14 -7.05 12.05 0.77
C LYS A 14 -6.03 13.02 0.22
N ALA A 15 -6.14 14.28 0.63
CA ALA A 15 -5.15 15.31 0.34
C ALA A 15 -3.76 14.89 0.85
N PHE A 16 -2.73 15.20 0.07
CA PHE A 16 -1.35 14.86 0.37
C PHE A 16 -0.38 15.88 -0.23
N LEU A 17 0.89 15.78 0.19
CA LEU A 17 1.95 16.61 -0.38
C LEU A 17 2.38 16.03 -1.74
N LEU A 18 1.94 16.68 -2.80
CA LEU A 18 2.31 16.32 -4.17
C LEU A 18 3.78 16.68 -4.45
N PRO A 19 4.54 15.84 -5.18
CA PRO A 19 5.79 16.28 -5.78
C PRO A 19 5.57 17.53 -6.65
N PRO A 20 6.53 18.47 -6.70
CA PRO A 20 6.36 19.71 -7.46
C PRO A 20 6.32 19.50 -8.98
N ASP A 21 6.77 18.34 -9.47
CA ASP A 21 6.78 18.00 -10.89
C ASP A 21 5.38 17.58 -11.37
N LYS A 22 4.90 18.24 -12.43
CA LYS A 22 3.60 17.97 -13.08
C LYS A 22 3.51 16.57 -13.72
N LEU A 23 4.64 15.88 -13.85
CA LEU A 23 4.70 14.46 -14.20
C LEU A 23 3.82 13.60 -13.28
N TYR A 24 3.74 13.93 -11.99
CA TYR A 24 2.95 13.22 -10.99
C TYR A 24 1.55 13.84 -10.90
N VAL A 25 0.58 13.16 -11.50
CA VAL A 25 -0.80 13.64 -11.60
C VAL A 25 -1.62 13.04 -10.47
N PRO A 26 -2.12 13.84 -9.51
CA PRO A 26 -2.94 13.31 -8.42
C PRO A 26 -4.30 12.83 -8.95
N LEU A 27 -4.67 11.62 -8.56
CA LEU A 27 -5.94 11.00 -8.94
C LEU A 27 -6.65 10.49 -7.68
N LEU A 28 -7.84 11.02 -7.42
CA LEU A 28 -8.70 10.67 -6.31
C LEU A 28 -9.46 9.37 -6.62
N CYS A 29 -9.07 8.29 -5.95
CA CYS A 29 -9.69 6.99 -6.08
C CYS A 29 -10.94 6.85 -5.21
N GLY A 30 -11.95 6.18 -5.75
CA GLY A 30 -13.26 6.03 -5.13
C GLY A 30 -14.05 7.34 -5.04
N ALA A 31 -13.81 8.29 -5.95
CA ALA A 31 -14.51 9.58 -5.95
C ALA A 31 -16.05 9.44 -6.03
N GLY A 32 -16.53 8.36 -6.64
CA GLY A 32 -17.94 8.00 -6.70
C GLY A 32 -18.49 7.43 -5.38
N CYS A 33 -17.63 7.02 -4.46
CA CYS A 33 -18.04 6.49 -3.15
C CYS A 33 -18.45 7.60 -2.18
N VAL A 34 -19.07 7.18 -1.09
CA VAL A 34 -19.39 8.01 0.08
C VAL A 34 -18.45 7.62 1.22
N SER A 35 -17.88 8.59 1.93
CA SER A 35 -17.08 8.36 3.13
C SER A 35 -17.96 7.93 4.32
N GLU A 36 -17.33 7.39 5.36
CA GLU A 36 -18.02 6.92 6.56
C GLU A 36 -18.86 8.01 7.24
N ASP A 37 -18.48 9.28 7.12
CA ASP A 37 -19.21 10.44 7.62
C ASP A 37 -20.37 10.91 6.72
N GLY A 38 -20.71 10.13 5.69
CA GLY A 38 -21.82 10.39 4.78
C GLY A 38 -21.52 11.42 3.68
N ARG A 39 -20.28 11.92 3.57
CA ARG A 39 -19.91 12.87 2.52
C ARG A 39 -19.53 12.16 1.22
N LYS A 40 -19.81 12.77 0.07
CA LYS A 40 -19.28 12.25 -1.20
C LYS A 40 -17.76 12.37 -1.19
N ARG A 41 -17.05 11.30 -1.55
CA ARG A 41 -15.58 11.34 -1.59
C ARG A 41 -15.07 12.35 -2.62
N SER A 42 -15.79 12.57 -3.71
CA SER A 42 -15.52 13.64 -4.68
C SER A 42 -15.55 15.07 -4.12
N ALA A 43 -16.07 15.27 -2.90
CA ALA A 43 -16.09 16.56 -2.19
C ALA A 43 -15.10 16.59 -1.01
N LEU A 44 -14.07 15.73 -1.02
CA LEU A 44 -13.06 15.68 0.03
C LEU A 44 -12.23 16.98 0.03
N PRO A 45 -12.09 17.67 1.17
CA PRO A 45 -11.34 18.93 1.21
C PRO A 45 -9.86 18.75 0.84
N GLY A 46 -9.33 19.67 0.04
CA GLY A 46 -7.93 19.67 -0.39
C GLY A 46 -7.64 18.73 -1.56
N THR A 47 -8.67 18.22 -2.24
CA THR A 47 -8.56 17.40 -3.46
C THR A 47 -9.30 18.01 -4.65
N GLU A 48 -9.61 19.30 -4.60
CA GLU A 48 -10.43 20.00 -5.60
C GLU A 48 -9.78 19.99 -6.99
N GLU A 49 -8.45 19.99 -7.06
CA GLU A 49 -7.66 19.97 -8.30
C GLU A 49 -7.29 18.56 -8.77
N TYR A 50 -7.70 17.51 -8.03
CA TYR A 50 -7.32 16.14 -8.39
C TYR A 50 -8.19 15.64 -9.54
N LEU A 51 -7.59 14.82 -10.42
CA LEU A 51 -8.40 14.00 -11.31
C LEU A 51 -9.24 13.05 -10.46
N ARG A 52 -10.39 12.61 -10.99
CA ARG A 52 -11.29 11.69 -10.29
C ARG A 52 -11.50 10.45 -11.12
N ASP A 53 -11.52 9.31 -10.45
CA ASP A 53 -11.78 8.03 -11.11
C ASP A 53 -13.28 7.80 -11.40
N ASP A 54 -14.16 8.75 -11.11
CA ASP A 54 -15.63 8.62 -11.26
C ASP A 54 -16.19 9.18 -12.57
N SER A 55 -15.32 9.52 -13.53
CA SER A 55 -15.68 9.98 -14.87
C SER A 55 -15.34 8.95 -15.95
N GLY A 56 -15.95 9.07 -17.14
CA GLY A 56 -15.66 8.18 -18.28
C GLY A 56 -15.93 6.70 -17.98
N GLU A 57 -15.18 5.80 -18.60
CA GLU A 57 -15.25 4.37 -18.28
C GLU A 57 -14.51 4.11 -16.96
N ASN A 58 -15.22 3.59 -15.96
CA ASN A 58 -14.67 3.48 -14.61
C ASN A 58 -15.29 2.39 -13.74
N ILE A 59 -14.61 2.12 -12.63
CA ILE A 59 -15.05 1.24 -11.54
C ILE A 59 -14.94 1.94 -10.17
N SER A 60 -15.09 3.27 -10.11
CA SER A 60 -14.85 4.08 -8.91
C SER A 60 -15.60 3.56 -7.67
N LEU A 61 -16.87 3.18 -7.84
CA LEU A 61 -17.70 2.64 -6.76
C LEU A 61 -17.15 1.35 -6.14
N LYS A 62 -16.25 0.64 -6.83
CA LYS A 62 -15.61 -0.58 -6.34
C LYS A 62 -14.35 -0.32 -5.53
N ASN A 63 -14.00 0.95 -5.25
CA ASN A 63 -12.80 1.30 -4.48
C ASN A 63 -12.67 0.61 -3.12
N PRO A 64 -13.74 0.35 -2.33
CA PRO A 64 -13.62 -0.43 -1.10
C PRO A 64 -13.03 -1.82 -1.29
N TYR A 65 -13.10 -2.38 -2.50
CA TYR A 65 -12.60 -3.72 -2.83
C TYR A 65 -11.33 -3.69 -3.70
N TYR A 66 -11.27 -2.78 -4.66
CA TYR A 66 -10.19 -2.65 -5.63
C TYR A 66 -9.08 -1.67 -5.20
N SER A 67 -9.31 -0.87 -4.15
CA SER A 67 -8.36 0.14 -3.68
C SER A 67 -7.83 1.01 -4.84
N GLU A 68 -6.52 1.21 -4.94
CA GLU A 68 -5.83 2.01 -5.96
C GLU A 68 -6.08 1.53 -7.41
N LEU A 69 -6.52 0.27 -7.60
CA LEU A 69 -6.81 -0.27 -8.93
C LEU A 69 -7.99 0.41 -9.62
N THR A 70 -8.86 1.07 -8.86
CA THR A 70 -9.92 1.90 -9.44
C THR A 70 -9.35 3.07 -10.25
N GLY A 71 -8.28 3.69 -9.75
CA GLY A 71 -7.53 4.71 -10.48
C GLY A 71 -6.66 4.12 -11.60
N LEU A 72 -6.07 2.93 -11.41
CA LEU A 72 -5.36 2.23 -12.49
C LEU A 72 -6.28 1.95 -13.69
N TYR A 73 -7.47 1.40 -13.42
CA TYR A 73 -8.48 1.12 -14.43
C TYR A 73 -8.90 2.39 -15.16
N TRP A 74 -9.16 3.46 -14.40
CA TRP A 74 -9.52 4.74 -14.98
C TRP A 74 -8.42 5.28 -15.89
N ALA A 75 -7.15 5.26 -15.46
CA ALA A 75 -6.02 5.70 -16.28
C ALA A 75 -5.92 4.88 -17.58
N TRP A 76 -6.00 3.55 -17.50
CA TRP A 76 -6.00 2.66 -18.66
C TRP A 76 -7.13 2.97 -19.67
N LYS A 77 -8.34 3.22 -19.15
CA LYS A 77 -9.51 3.43 -20.01
C LYS A 77 -9.62 4.84 -20.57
N ASN A 78 -9.14 5.86 -19.86
CA ASN A 78 -9.40 7.25 -20.19
C ASN A 78 -8.16 8.03 -20.67
N ASP A 79 -6.93 7.60 -20.35
CA ASP A 79 -5.72 8.19 -20.92
C ASP A 79 -5.37 7.50 -22.24
N LYS A 80 -5.48 8.24 -23.35
CA LYS A 80 -5.16 7.76 -24.70
C LYS A 80 -3.95 8.44 -25.32
N ASP A 81 -3.39 9.43 -24.64
CA ASP A 81 -2.39 10.35 -25.21
C ASP A 81 -1.00 10.17 -24.61
N SER A 82 -0.87 9.46 -23.49
CA SER A 82 0.42 9.17 -22.86
C SER A 82 1.11 7.98 -23.53
N ASP A 83 2.38 8.15 -23.89
CA ASP A 83 3.24 7.09 -24.42
C ASP A 83 3.80 6.22 -23.30
N ILE A 84 4.02 6.81 -22.12
CA ILE A 84 4.49 6.15 -20.91
C ILE A 84 3.52 6.48 -19.78
N LEU A 85 3.05 5.44 -19.11
CA LEU A 85 2.13 5.55 -17.99
C LEU A 85 2.77 4.94 -16.75
N GLY A 86 2.46 5.53 -15.61
CA GLY A 86 2.86 5.00 -14.31
C GLY A 86 1.76 5.07 -13.27
N LEU A 87 1.89 4.19 -12.28
CA LEU A 87 1.12 4.17 -11.05
C LEU A 87 2.05 4.41 -9.86
N ALA A 88 1.78 5.47 -9.12
CA ALA A 88 2.36 5.77 -7.82
C ALA A 88 1.27 5.81 -6.76
N HIS A 89 1.65 5.71 -5.48
CA HIS A 89 0.73 5.89 -4.36
C HIS A 89 0.99 7.26 -3.74
N TYR A 90 -0.01 7.91 -3.14
CA TYR A 90 0.08 9.29 -2.61
C TYR A 90 1.21 9.60 -1.60
N ARG A 91 1.92 8.59 -1.10
CA ARG A 91 3.11 8.78 -0.23
C ARG A 91 4.29 7.91 -0.62
N ARG A 92 4.27 7.28 -1.79
CA ARG A 92 5.31 6.32 -2.20
C ARG A 92 5.70 6.60 -3.65
N PHE A 93 6.96 6.96 -3.84
CA PHE A 93 7.50 7.34 -5.13
C PHE A 93 8.77 6.55 -5.42
N LEU A 94 8.92 6.08 -6.66
CA LEU A 94 10.12 5.37 -7.09
C LEU A 94 11.31 6.35 -7.14
N LEU A 95 12.46 5.89 -6.67
CA LEU A 95 13.71 6.63 -6.70
C LEU A 95 14.61 6.13 -7.82
N ASP A 96 15.27 7.06 -8.50
CA ASP A 96 16.35 6.78 -9.42
C ASP A 96 17.64 6.35 -8.68
N ASP A 97 18.68 6.06 -9.43
CA ASP A 97 20.00 5.68 -8.93
C ASP A 97 20.72 6.80 -8.15
N ARG A 98 20.27 8.05 -8.27
CA ARG A 98 20.74 9.20 -7.51
C ARG A 98 19.98 9.39 -6.20
N GLY A 99 18.97 8.56 -5.94
CA GLY A 99 18.10 8.68 -4.77
C GLY A 99 17.06 9.80 -4.90
N MET A 100 16.80 10.28 -6.11
CA MET A 100 15.82 11.33 -6.40
C MET A 100 14.54 10.71 -6.96
N ILE A 101 13.39 11.35 -6.72
CA ILE A 101 12.14 10.97 -7.38
C ILE A 101 12.34 11.08 -8.89
N PHE A 102 11.92 10.05 -9.64
CA PHE A 102 12.08 10.02 -11.08
C PHE A 102 11.50 11.26 -11.76
N ASP A 103 12.33 11.89 -12.60
CA ASP A 103 11.92 12.89 -13.58
C ASP A 103 11.68 12.24 -14.95
N LYS A 104 11.04 12.99 -15.84
CA LYS A 104 10.71 12.52 -17.20
C LYS A 104 11.94 12.03 -17.97
N CYS A 105 13.07 12.75 -17.88
CA CYS A 105 14.27 12.44 -18.65
C CYS A 105 14.85 11.08 -18.25
N HIS A 106 14.93 10.80 -16.95
CA HIS A 106 15.44 9.53 -16.45
C HIS A 106 14.49 8.37 -16.73
N ILE A 107 13.17 8.59 -16.69
CA ILE A 107 12.20 7.55 -17.08
C ILE A 107 12.42 7.15 -18.54
N GLU A 108 12.52 8.13 -19.45
CA GLU A 108 12.76 7.87 -20.87
C GLU A 108 14.09 7.14 -21.09
N GLN A 109 15.15 7.53 -20.38
CA GLN A 109 16.46 6.86 -20.46
C GLN A 109 16.39 5.41 -19.99
N VAL A 110 15.79 5.16 -18.83
CA VAL A 110 15.66 3.81 -18.27
C VAL A 110 14.81 2.93 -19.17
N LEU A 111 13.69 3.43 -19.70
CA LEU A 111 12.80 2.65 -20.56
C LEU A 111 13.35 2.39 -21.98
N ASN A 112 14.49 2.98 -22.35
CA ASN A 112 15.23 2.55 -23.56
C ASN A 112 15.97 1.23 -23.34
N GLU A 113 16.27 0.89 -22.08
CA GLU A 113 17.05 -0.30 -21.73
C GLU A 113 16.22 -1.36 -21.00
N TYR A 114 15.12 -0.97 -20.36
CA TYR A 114 14.27 -1.81 -19.53
C TYR A 114 12.82 -1.72 -19.99
N ASP A 115 12.04 -2.78 -19.81
CA ASP A 115 10.63 -2.82 -20.22
C ASP A 115 9.71 -2.16 -19.19
N ILE A 116 10.10 -2.21 -17.91
CA ILE A 116 9.29 -1.75 -16.77
C ILE A 116 10.17 -1.28 -15.62
N ILE A 117 9.76 -0.20 -14.95
CA ILE A 117 10.32 0.29 -13.69
C ILE A 117 9.34 -0.06 -12.57
N THR A 118 9.82 -0.72 -11.52
CA THR A 118 9.01 -1.04 -10.33
C THR A 118 9.89 -1.06 -9.08
N THR A 119 9.31 -1.40 -7.93
CA THR A 119 10.02 -1.48 -6.66
C THR A 119 11.04 -2.61 -6.64
N LYS A 120 12.05 -2.51 -5.78
CA LYS A 120 12.79 -3.68 -5.32
C LYS A 120 11.86 -4.70 -4.68
N GLN A 121 12.21 -5.97 -4.86
CA GLN A 121 11.50 -7.05 -4.18
C GLN A 121 11.74 -6.96 -2.67
N ILE A 122 10.69 -7.25 -1.92
CA ILE A 122 10.77 -7.48 -0.49
C ILE A 122 10.74 -8.98 -0.22
N ILE A 123 11.42 -9.40 0.84
CA ILE A 123 11.43 -10.78 1.31
C ILE A 123 10.41 -10.89 2.45
N LEU A 124 9.52 -11.85 2.32
CA LEU A 124 8.53 -12.23 3.30
C LEU A 124 9.10 -13.33 4.21
N ASP A 125 8.63 -13.37 5.46
CA ASP A 125 9.04 -14.40 6.43
C ASP A 125 8.49 -15.79 6.07
N HIS A 126 7.40 -15.83 5.30
CA HIS A 126 6.69 -17.02 4.86
C HIS A 126 6.37 -16.93 3.36
N PRO A 127 6.11 -18.07 2.67
CA PRO A 127 5.58 -18.06 1.31
C PRO A 127 4.38 -17.11 1.15
N TYR A 128 4.22 -16.51 -0.02
CA TYR A 128 3.17 -15.51 -0.25
C TYR A 128 1.78 -16.06 0.07
N GLU A 129 1.46 -17.28 -0.36
CA GLU A 129 0.15 -17.91 -0.09
C GLU A 129 -0.11 -18.05 1.42
N GLU A 130 0.90 -18.43 2.20
CA GLU A 130 0.79 -18.56 3.66
C GLU A 130 0.61 -17.19 4.33
N ALA A 131 1.44 -16.21 3.94
CA ALA A 131 1.34 -14.84 4.43
C ALA A 131 -0.01 -14.20 4.11
N PHE A 132 -0.56 -14.50 2.92
CA PHE A 132 -1.90 -14.09 2.50
C PHE A 132 -2.97 -14.77 3.36
N GLY A 133 -2.89 -16.08 3.59
CA GLY A 133 -3.83 -16.85 4.40
C GLY A 133 -3.90 -16.44 5.88
N GLY A 134 -2.83 -15.82 6.40
CA GLY A 134 -2.84 -15.22 7.73
C GLY A 134 -3.65 -13.93 7.86
N LYS A 135 -3.98 -13.26 6.75
CA LYS A 135 -4.65 -11.94 6.73
C LYS A 135 -5.96 -11.93 5.92
N HIS A 136 -6.10 -12.84 4.96
CA HIS A 136 -7.24 -13.01 4.07
C HIS A 136 -7.73 -14.46 4.11
N ALA A 137 -8.95 -14.70 3.64
CA ALA A 137 -9.49 -16.05 3.66
C ALA A 137 -8.76 -16.93 2.63
N PRO A 138 -8.23 -18.11 3.02
CA PRO A 138 -7.55 -19.01 2.07
C PRO A 138 -8.43 -19.46 0.90
N LYS A 139 -9.76 -19.43 1.05
CA LYS A 139 -10.71 -19.72 -0.04
C LYS A 139 -10.52 -18.77 -1.24
N ASP A 140 -10.16 -17.51 -1.00
CA ASP A 140 -10.02 -16.51 -2.07
C ASP A 140 -8.79 -16.79 -2.93
N PHE A 141 -7.72 -17.29 -2.31
CA PHE A 141 -6.50 -17.68 -3.03
C PHE A 141 -6.75 -18.88 -3.95
N ARG A 142 -7.55 -19.85 -3.51
CA ARG A 142 -8.00 -20.97 -4.36
C ARG A 142 -8.84 -20.48 -5.54
N ILE A 143 -9.75 -19.54 -5.31
CA ILE A 143 -10.54 -18.93 -6.41
C ILE A 143 -9.63 -18.23 -7.41
N LEU A 144 -8.61 -17.50 -6.95
CA LEU A 144 -7.62 -16.87 -7.83
C LEU A 144 -6.90 -17.92 -8.70
N ARG A 145 -6.40 -18.99 -8.09
CA ARG A 145 -5.75 -20.10 -8.81
C ARG A 145 -6.68 -20.72 -9.86
N ASP A 146 -7.94 -20.98 -9.50
CA ASP A 146 -8.94 -21.56 -10.43
C ASP A 146 -9.24 -20.62 -11.61
N VAL A 147 -9.29 -19.31 -11.36
CA VAL A 147 -9.49 -18.31 -12.42
C VAL A 147 -8.29 -18.30 -13.37
N ILE A 148 -7.06 -18.31 -12.84
CA ILE A 148 -5.85 -18.36 -13.67
C ILE A 148 -5.82 -19.66 -14.47
N SER A 149 -6.05 -20.81 -13.84
CA SER A 149 -6.07 -22.11 -14.53
C SER A 149 -7.09 -22.17 -15.66
N LEU A 150 -8.24 -21.50 -15.52
CA LEU A 150 -9.29 -21.50 -16.55
C LEU A 150 -9.05 -20.48 -17.67
N ARG A 151 -8.56 -19.27 -17.34
CA ARG A 151 -8.47 -18.14 -18.26
C ARG A 151 -7.09 -18.02 -18.92
N TYR A 152 -6.06 -18.35 -18.17
CA TYR A 152 -4.64 -18.17 -18.50
C TYR A 152 -3.82 -19.37 -18.00
N PRO A 153 -4.15 -20.62 -18.44
CA PRO A 153 -3.47 -21.82 -17.98
C PRO A 153 -1.95 -21.77 -18.16
N GLU A 154 -1.47 -21.03 -19.15
CA GLU A 154 -0.05 -20.82 -19.41
C GLU A 154 0.67 -20.04 -18.30
N TYR A 155 -0.03 -19.28 -17.46
CA TYR A 155 0.55 -18.59 -16.31
C TYR A 155 0.57 -19.46 -15.04
N LEU A 156 -0.06 -20.64 -15.04
CA LEU A 156 -0.29 -21.40 -13.83
C LEU A 156 1.02 -21.82 -13.14
N ASP A 157 1.99 -22.33 -13.91
CA ASP A 157 3.28 -22.77 -13.34
C ASP A 157 4.04 -21.62 -12.68
N ILE A 158 4.07 -20.45 -13.34
CA ILE A 158 4.69 -19.24 -12.78
C ILE A 158 3.91 -18.72 -11.58
N PHE A 159 2.58 -18.79 -11.62
CA PHE A 159 1.74 -18.42 -10.48
C PHE A 159 2.05 -19.30 -9.27
N GLU A 160 2.16 -20.62 -9.42
CA GLU A 160 2.50 -21.55 -8.33
C GLU A 160 3.92 -21.31 -7.81
N GLU A 161 4.89 -21.06 -8.69
CA GLU A 161 6.26 -20.71 -8.31
C GLU A 161 6.30 -19.43 -7.46
N VAL A 162 5.65 -18.35 -7.93
CA VAL A 162 5.65 -17.08 -7.20
C VAL A 162 4.88 -17.19 -5.88
N SER A 163 3.75 -17.91 -5.88
CA SER A 163 2.89 -18.07 -4.69
C SER A 163 3.56 -18.86 -3.56
N SER A 164 4.37 -19.86 -3.93
CA SER A 164 5.18 -20.66 -2.99
C SER A 164 6.50 -19.98 -2.60
N GLY A 165 6.87 -18.91 -3.30
CA GLY A 165 8.05 -18.11 -3.01
C GLY A 165 7.82 -17.08 -1.89
N THR A 166 8.93 -16.57 -1.35
CA THR A 166 8.96 -15.54 -0.29
C THR A 166 9.18 -14.13 -0.83
N HIS A 167 9.19 -13.93 -2.15
CA HIS A 167 9.50 -12.63 -2.75
C HIS A 167 8.24 -12.00 -3.33
N THR A 168 8.08 -10.70 -3.13
CA THR A 168 7.00 -9.93 -3.78
C THR A 168 7.45 -8.50 -4.05
N TYR A 169 6.75 -7.80 -4.94
CA TYR A 169 6.96 -6.37 -5.12
C TYR A 169 6.23 -5.59 -4.03
N PHE A 170 6.79 -4.46 -3.64
CA PHE A 170 6.14 -3.60 -2.65
C PHE A 170 5.07 -2.75 -3.33
N ALA A 171 3.80 -3.06 -3.03
CA ALA A 171 2.65 -2.49 -3.73
C ALA A 171 2.64 -2.85 -5.23
N ASN A 172 1.68 -2.27 -5.96
CA ASN A 172 1.50 -2.45 -7.40
C ASN A 172 2.03 -1.25 -8.20
N MET A 173 3.09 -0.59 -7.71
CA MET A 173 3.67 0.57 -8.38
C MET A 173 4.48 0.14 -9.60
N MET A 174 4.24 0.78 -10.73
CA MET A 174 4.97 0.52 -11.97
C MET A 174 5.03 1.76 -12.87
N ILE A 175 6.05 1.85 -13.72
CA ILE A 175 6.13 2.79 -14.83
C ILE A 175 6.55 2.00 -16.06
N ALA A 176 5.80 2.12 -17.16
CA ALA A 176 6.07 1.36 -18.37
C ALA A 176 5.57 2.10 -19.62
N GLY A 177 6.12 1.72 -20.78
CA GLY A 177 5.58 2.15 -22.06
C GLY A 177 4.15 1.62 -22.29
N ARG A 178 3.37 2.32 -23.11
CA ARG A 178 1.95 2.07 -23.36
C ARG A 178 1.62 0.60 -23.63
N ASN A 179 2.39 -0.07 -24.49
CA ASN A 179 2.14 -1.47 -24.86
C ASN A 179 2.24 -2.42 -23.66
N VAL A 180 3.24 -2.21 -22.81
CA VAL A 180 3.49 -3.00 -21.59
C VAL A 180 2.41 -2.72 -20.56
N PHE A 181 2.06 -1.44 -20.37
CA PHE A 181 1.01 -1.00 -19.45
C PHE A 181 -0.38 -1.54 -19.84
N ASP A 182 -0.76 -1.44 -21.11
CA ASP A 182 -2.05 -1.91 -21.61
C ASP A 182 -2.18 -3.43 -21.50
N ALA A 183 -1.15 -4.17 -21.91
CA ALA A 183 -1.16 -5.63 -21.84
C ALA A 183 -1.24 -6.13 -20.39
N TYR A 184 -0.61 -5.43 -19.45
CA TYR A 184 -0.77 -5.71 -18.02
C TYR A 184 -2.20 -5.45 -17.56
N CYS A 185 -2.76 -4.29 -17.86
CA CYS A 185 -4.11 -3.92 -17.42
C CYS A 185 -5.17 -4.85 -18.01
N GLU A 186 -5.08 -5.20 -19.29
CA GLU A 186 -6.01 -6.14 -19.93
C GLU A 186 -6.00 -7.50 -19.23
N TRP A 187 -4.81 -8.06 -19.00
CA TRP A 187 -4.65 -9.34 -18.30
C TRP A 187 -5.11 -9.27 -16.84
N LEU A 188 -4.68 -8.24 -16.10
CA LEU A 188 -5.00 -8.06 -14.69
C LEU A 188 -6.51 -7.94 -14.48
N PHE A 189 -7.17 -7.03 -15.19
CA PHE A 189 -8.60 -6.78 -14.96
C PHE A 189 -9.49 -7.92 -15.45
N ASP A 190 -9.10 -8.67 -16.48
CA ASP A 190 -9.84 -9.88 -16.86
C ASP A 190 -9.83 -10.95 -15.75
N ILE A 191 -8.67 -11.16 -15.10
CA ILE A 191 -8.55 -12.05 -13.93
C ILE A 191 -9.40 -11.52 -12.77
N LEU A 192 -9.22 -10.25 -12.40
CA LEU A 192 -9.89 -9.70 -11.22
C LEU A 192 -11.41 -9.66 -11.39
N PHE A 193 -11.94 -9.30 -12.56
CA PHE A 193 -13.39 -9.34 -12.81
C PHE A 193 -13.94 -10.77 -12.91
N SER A 194 -13.12 -11.73 -13.34
CA SER A 194 -13.50 -13.16 -13.31
C SER A 194 -13.55 -13.70 -11.88
N MET A 195 -12.60 -13.28 -11.03
CA MET A 195 -12.56 -13.59 -9.61
C MET A 195 -13.72 -12.95 -8.85
N GLU A 196 -14.06 -11.68 -9.15
CA GLU A 196 -15.16 -10.95 -8.53
C GLU A 196 -16.50 -11.68 -8.61
N LYS A 197 -16.77 -12.37 -9.72
CA LYS A 197 -18.01 -13.15 -9.91
C LYS A 197 -18.12 -14.37 -8.99
N ARG A 198 -17.03 -14.79 -8.35
CA ARG A 198 -16.91 -16.04 -7.59
C ARG A 198 -16.66 -15.83 -6.10
N VAL A 199 -16.19 -14.65 -5.71
CA VAL A 199 -15.85 -14.33 -4.32
C VAL A 199 -17.10 -13.94 -3.54
N ASP A 200 -17.29 -14.58 -2.38
CA ASP A 200 -18.25 -14.16 -1.37
C ASP A 200 -17.51 -13.49 -0.20
N MET A 201 -17.73 -12.18 -0.07
CA MET A 201 -17.15 -11.34 0.99
C MET A 201 -18.05 -11.22 2.23
N THR A 202 -19.10 -12.03 2.35
CA THR A 202 -19.95 -12.03 3.54
C THR A 202 -19.12 -12.27 4.79
N GLY A 203 -19.24 -11.36 5.77
CA GLY A 203 -18.49 -11.40 7.02
C GLY A 203 -17.09 -10.78 6.96
N TYR A 204 -16.65 -10.24 5.83
CA TYR A 204 -15.32 -9.63 5.72
C TYR A 204 -15.30 -8.27 6.42
N ASN A 205 -14.22 -8.01 7.16
CA ASN A 205 -13.93 -6.67 7.67
C ASN A 205 -13.38 -5.76 6.55
N ASP A 206 -13.22 -4.46 6.83
CA ASP A 206 -12.80 -3.50 5.79
C ASP A 206 -11.38 -3.74 5.26
N TYR A 207 -10.50 -4.37 6.04
CA TYR A 207 -9.19 -4.79 5.58
C TYR A 207 -9.31 -5.93 4.56
N GLN A 208 -10.08 -6.97 4.90
CA GLN A 208 -10.28 -8.15 4.05
C GLN A 208 -11.03 -7.83 2.76
N LYS A 209 -11.95 -6.85 2.78
CA LYS A 209 -12.66 -6.39 1.58
C LYS A 209 -11.72 -5.89 0.48
N ARG A 210 -10.54 -5.36 0.83
CA ARG A 210 -9.53 -4.85 -0.12
C ARG A 210 -8.78 -5.95 -0.89
N LEU A 211 -9.35 -7.14 -0.94
CA LEU A 211 -8.82 -8.37 -1.54
C LEU A 211 -8.12 -8.15 -2.89
N TYR A 212 -8.77 -7.48 -3.84
CA TYR A 212 -8.24 -7.33 -5.19
C TYR A 212 -7.01 -6.43 -5.24
N GLY A 213 -6.91 -5.46 -4.35
CA GLY A 213 -5.71 -4.63 -4.17
C GLY A 213 -4.51 -5.49 -3.79
N PHE A 214 -4.66 -6.34 -2.76
CA PHE A 214 -3.58 -7.24 -2.32
C PHE A 214 -3.20 -8.27 -3.39
N VAL A 215 -4.19 -8.91 -4.01
CA VAL A 215 -3.96 -9.87 -5.08
C VAL A 215 -3.20 -9.25 -6.26
N SER A 216 -3.43 -7.98 -6.58
CA SER A 216 -2.72 -7.31 -7.68
C SER A 216 -1.21 -7.18 -7.47
N GLU A 217 -0.74 -7.11 -6.21
CA GLU A 217 0.69 -7.04 -5.88
C GLU A 217 1.40 -8.36 -6.28
N LEU A 218 0.78 -9.50 -5.97
CA LEU A 218 1.24 -10.82 -6.42
C LEU A 218 1.20 -10.92 -7.95
N LEU A 219 0.08 -10.54 -8.54
CA LEU A 219 -0.15 -10.67 -9.98
C LEU A 219 0.82 -9.83 -10.81
N LEU A 220 1.29 -8.68 -10.30
CA LEU A 220 2.34 -7.90 -10.96
C LEU A 220 3.63 -8.73 -11.11
N MET A 221 4.06 -9.44 -10.06
CA MET A 221 5.25 -10.29 -10.12
C MET A 221 5.04 -11.49 -11.06
N VAL A 222 3.88 -12.15 -10.98
CA VAL A 222 3.53 -13.27 -11.88
C VAL A 222 3.59 -12.84 -13.34
N TRP A 223 3.01 -11.69 -13.66
CA TRP A 223 3.01 -11.15 -15.01
C TRP A 223 4.41 -10.81 -15.51
N ILE A 224 5.21 -10.11 -14.70
CA ILE A 224 6.60 -9.75 -15.02
C ILE A 224 7.43 -11.00 -15.32
N ARG A 225 7.35 -12.03 -14.47
CA ARG A 225 8.12 -13.28 -14.64
C ARG A 225 7.69 -14.06 -15.86
N TYR A 226 6.38 -14.24 -16.05
CA TYR A 226 5.85 -14.97 -17.21
C TYR A 226 6.21 -14.29 -18.53
N LYS A 227 6.13 -12.95 -18.60
CA LYS A 227 6.49 -12.18 -19.79
C LYS A 227 8.00 -12.06 -20.01
N GLY A 228 8.83 -12.44 -19.03
CA GLY A 228 10.29 -12.33 -19.12
C GLY A 228 10.77 -10.88 -19.27
N LEU A 229 10.08 -9.93 -18.65
CA LEU A 229 10.40 -8.51 -18.80
C LEU A 229 11.73 -8.15 -18.14
N LYS A 230 12.50 -7.26 -18.78
CA LYS A 230 13.70 -6.67 -18.20
C LYS A 230 13.30 -5.54 -17.25
N VAL A 231 13.45 -5.78 -15.95
CA VAL A 231 12.92 -4.91 -14.88
C VAL A 231 14.01 -3.99 -14.32
N LYS A 232 13.69 -2.69 -14.18
CA LYS A 232 14.45 -1.76 -13.33
C LYS A 232 13.82 -1.74 -11.94
N GLU A 233 14.49 -2.36 -10.98
CA GLU A 233 14.08 -2.35 -9.58
C GLU A 233 14.62 -1.13 -8.83
N CYS A 234 13.72 -0.40 -8.16
CA CYS A 234 14.01 0.89 -7.54
C CYS A 234 13.67 0.90 -6.04
N SER A 235 14.44 1.69 -5.29
CA SER A 235 14.06 2.05 -3.91
C SER A 235 12.82 2.95 -3.93
N VAL A 236 12.10 3.00 -2.81
CA VAL A 236 10.87 3.80 -2.68
C VAL A 236 11.08 4.87 -1.62
N ALA A 237 10.87 6.14 -1.99
CA ALA A 237 10.72 7.21 -1.02
C ALA A 237 9.33 7.13 -0.40
N VAL A 238 9.27 7.09 0.93
CA VAL A 238 8.02 7.22 1.68
C VAL A 238 7.93 8.61 2.29
N ILE A 239 6.96 9.41 1.83
CA ILE A 239 6.84 10.82 2.22
C ILE A 239 5.73 10.97 3.27
N GLY A 240 6.12 11.37 4.49
CA GLY A 240 5.19 11.64 5.59
C GLY A 240 4.56 10.38 6.21
N GLU A 241 4.29 10.42 7.51
CA GLU A 241 3.67 9.30 8.24
C GLU A 241 2.20 9.07 7.87
N LYS A 242 1.68 7.85 8.10
CA LYS A 242 0.24 7.63 7.89
C LYS A 242 -0.49 8.47 8.95
N LYS A 243 -1.52 9.20 8.53
CA LYS A 243 -2.39 9.94 9.47
C LYS A 243 -2.88 9.05 10.62
N GLU A 244 -3.27 7.82 10.30
CA GLU A 244 -3.73 6.82 11.28
C GLU A 244 -2.66 6.43 12.29
N THR A 245 -1.39 6.29 11.86
CA THR A 245 -0.25 6.05 12.77
C THR A 245 -0.11 7.23 13.73
N GLY A 246 -0.16 8.47 13.22
CA GLY A 246 -0.13 9.67 14.06
C GLY A 246 -1.32 9.79 15.01
N GLU A 247 -2.53 9.39 14.58
CA GLU A 247 -3.73 9.35 15.45
C GLU A 247 -3.62 8.27 16.53
N ALA A 248 -3.06 7.11 16.20
CA ALA A 248 -2.80 6.03 17.16
C ALA A 248 -1.77 6.46 18.22
N LEU A 249 -0.67 7.08 17.80
CA LEU A 249 0.35 7.64 18.69
C LEU A 249 -0.28 8.61 19.70
N LYS A 250 -1.06 9.58 19.22
CA LYS A 250 -1.74 10.56 20.08
C LYS A 250 -2.72 9.92 21.07
N LYS A 251 -3.46 8.89 20.64
CA LYS A 251 -4.39 8.17 21.52
C LYS A 251 -3.66 7.39 22.60
N ILE A 252 -2.60 6.66 22.24
CA ILE A 252 -1.78 5.92 23.21
C ILE A 252 -1.14 6.90 24.20
N GLU A 253 -0.57 8.00 23.72
CA GLU A 253 0.01 9.03 24.59
C GLU A 253 -1.03 9.61 25.56
N ALA A 254 -2.27 9.82 25.11
CA ALA A 254 -3.35 10.29 25.98
C ALA A 254 -3.71 9.28 27.08
N PHE A 255 -3.72 7.98 26.78
CA PHE A 255 -3.91 6.93 27.81
C PHE A 255 -2.77 6.92 28.82
N LEU A 256 -1.52 6.98 28.37
CA LEU A 256 -0.35 7.00 29.25
C LEU A 256 -0.32 8.24 30.16
N ARG A 257 -0.68 9.41 29.65
CA ARG A 257 -0.82 10.64 30.46
C ARG A 257 -1.90 10.51 31.54
N GLN A 258 -2.92 9.68 31.30
CA GLN A 258 -3.97 9.36 32.26
C GLN A 258 -3.60 8.19 33.19
N LYS A 259 -2.38 7.64 33.05
CA LYS A 259 -1.91 6.43 33.74
C LYS A 259 -2.74 5.18 33.44
N ASP A 260 -3.46 5.19 32.33
CA ASP A 260 -4.30 4.08 31.90
C ASP A 260 -3.51 3.13 30.99
N LEU A 261 -2.62 2.35 31.60
CA LEU A 261 -1.76 1.40 30.89
C LEU A 261 -2.57 0.27 30.22
N GLN A 262 -3.62 -0.21 30.90
CA GLN A 262 -4.47 -1.28 30.37
C GLN A 262 -5.30 -0.77 29.19
N GLY A 263 -5.84 0.44 29.27
CA GLY A 263 -6.54 1.09 28.16
C GLY A 263 -5.62 1.32 26.95
N ALA A 264 -4.37 1.75 27.17
CA ALA A 264 -3.38 1.86 26.10
C ALA A 264 -3.12 0.52 25.40
N ALA A 265 -2.92 -0.54 26.16
CA ALA A 265 -2.67 -1.89 25.64
C ALA A 265 -3.88 -2.44 24.88
N GLN A 266 -5.08 -2.34 25.44
CA GLN A 266 -6.32 -2.79 24.81
C GLN A 266 -6.59 -2.02 23.51
N TYR A 267 -6.44 -0.70 23.52
CA TYR A 267 -6.60 0.13 22.32
C TYR A 267 -5.64 -0.30 21.21
N PHE A 268 -4.37 -0.55 21.54
CA PHE A 268 -3.40 -1.01 20.55
C PHE A 268 -3.76 -2.41 20.00
N MET A 269 -4.15 -3.36 20.85
CA MET A 269 -4.54 -4.71 20.41
C MET A 269 -5.77 -4.69 19.49
N ASP A 270 -6.79 -3.88 19.83
CA ASP A 270 -7.97 -3.71 18.98
C ASP A 270 -7.61 -3.09 17.63
N LEU A 271 -6.72 -2.09 17.64
CA LEU A 271 -6.22 -1.46 16.43
C LEU A 271 -5.41 -2.43 15.57
N TYR A 272 -4.51 -3.21 16.18
CA TYR A 272 -3.69 -4.19 15.49
C TYR A 272 -4.53 -5.32 14.89
N GLY A 273 -5.58 -5.76 15.57
CA GLY A 273 -6.55 -6.72 15.03
C GLY A 273 -7.30 -6.20 13.80
N LYS A 274 -7.58 -4.89 13.75
CA LYS A 274 -8.20 -4.24 12.57
C LYS A 274 -7.19 -3.89 11.48
N ARG A 275 -5.94 -3.61 11.85
CA ARG A 275 -4.86 -3.16 10.97
C ARG A 275 -3.55 -3.89 11.28
N PRO A 276 -3.41 -5.15 10.84
CA PRO A 276 -2.20 -5.95 11.09
C PRO A 276 -0.93 -5.35 10.46
N ASP A 277 -1.07 -4.45 9.48
CA ASP A 277 0.03 -3.77 8.79
C ASP A 277 0.55 -2.50 9.49
N ILE A 278 -0.05 -2.09 10.62
CA ILE A 278 0.20 -0.77 11.21
C ILE A 278 1.63 -0.59 11.75
N LEU A 279 2.31 -1.68 12.12
CA LEU A 279 3.69 -1.67 12.60
C LEU A 279 4.73 -1.94 11.50
N MET A 280 4.32 -2.16 10.25
CA MET A 280 5.26 -2.32 9.13
C MET A 280 5.97 -1.00 8.83
N ASP A 281 7.20 -1.04 8.30
CA ASP A 281 8.03 0.14 8.03
C ASP A 281 7.33 1.17 7.12
N ALA A 282 6.50 0.72 6.18
CA ALA A 282 5.70 1.58 5.32
C ALA A 282 4.50 2.28 6.01
N SER A 283 4.17 1.86 7.23
CA SER A 283 3.10 2.40 8.07
C SER A 283 3.66 3.24 9.23
N ASP A 284 4.75 2.80 9.84
CA ASP A 284 5.43 3.45 10.96
C ASP A 284 6.87 3.83 10.56
N ILE A 285 6.97 4.80 9.64
CA ILE A 285 8.22 5.18 8.95
C ILE A 285 9.34 5.52 9.94
N ASN A 286 8.99 6.20 11.03
CA ASN A 286 9.96 6.61 12.04
C ASN A 286 10.12 5.59 13.18
N GLY A 287 9.40 4.46 13.13
CA GLY A 287 9.36 3.45 14.18
C GLY A 287 8.78 3.96 15.51
N GLU A 288 8.04 5.07 15.50
CA GLU A 288 7.52 5.68 16.72
C GLU A 288 6.45 4.82 17.36
N LEU A 289 5.51 4.31 16.57
CA LEU A 289 4.45 3.47 17.10
C LEU A 289 5.01 2.15 17.63
N LYS A 290 5.97 1.56 16.94
CA LYS A 290 6.69 0.37 17.38
C LYS A 290 7.38 0.59 18.73
N ARG A 291 8.04 1.75 18.93
CA ARG A 291 8.63 2.11 20.23
C ARG A 291 7.58 2.36 21.31
N MET A 292 6.46 2.98 20.99
CA MET A 292 5.34 3.13 21.93
C MET A 292 4.80 1.77 22.41
N VAL A 293 4.66 0.81 21.49
CA VAL A 293 4.23 -0.55 21.85
C VAL A 293 5.27 -1.26 22.71
N MET A 294 6.55 -1.11 22.40
CA MET A 294 7.64 -1.62 23.26
C MET A 294 7.59 -1.00 24.65
N LEU A 295 7.32 0.31 24.77
CA LEU A 295 7.17 0.99 26.06
C LEU A 295 6.00 0.39 26.85
N ILE A 296 4.82 0.23 26.24
CA ILE A 296 3.66 -0.40 26.88
C ILE A 296 4.03 -1.81 27.40
N GLN A 297 4.72 -2.61 26.59
CA GLN A 297 5.15 -3.95 26.99
C GLN A 297 6.11 -3.92 28.19
N ARG A 298 7.04 -2.96 28.25
CA ARG A 298 7.94 -2.80 29.40
C ARG A 298 7.19 -2.38 30.66
N LEU A 299 6.29 -1.41 30.53
CA LEU A 299 5.46 -0.93 31.64
C LEU A 299 4.53 -2.03 32.19
N LEU A 300 3.96 -2.87 31.33
CA LEU A 300 3.14 -4.02 31.73
C LEU A 300 3.98 -5.06 32.46
N LYS A 301 5.20 -5.31 31.96
CA LYS A 301 6.13 -6.22 32.60
C LYS A 301 6.53 -5.76 34.00
N ASP A 302 6.74 -4.47 34.21
CA ASP A 302 7.03 -3.95 35.57
C ASP A 302 5.89 -4.23 36.55
N VAL A 303 4.64 -4.10 36.09
CA VAL A 303 3.46 -4.43 36.90
C VAL A 303 3.41 -5.92 37.20
N GLU A 304 3.74 -6.78 36.24
CA GLU A 304 3.81 -8.23 36.43
C GLU A 304 4.91 -8.61 37.44
N ASP A 305 6.10 -8.02 37.32
CA ASP A 305 7.28 -8.36 38.11
C ASP A 305 7.22 -7.76 39.54
N THR A 306 6.65 -6.56 39.70
CA THR A 306 6.76 -5.76 40.93
C THR A 306 5.43 -5.30 41.52
N GLY A 307 4.32 -5.45 40.78
CA GLY A 307 3.00 -4.95 41.17
C GLY A 307 2.83 -3.43 41.01
N ARG A 308 3.82 -2.72 40.44
CA ARG A 308 3.77 -1.27 40.16
C ARG A 308 4.32 -0.96 38.78
N SER A 309 3.93 0.16 38.20
CA SER A 309 4.47 0.64 36.93
C SER A 309 5.29 1.91 37.15
N TYR A 310 6.37 2.10 36.39
CA TYR A 310 7.04 3.41 36.38
C TYR A 310 6.10 4.54 35.91
N LEU A 311 5.03 4.20 35.19
CA LEU A 311 3.96 5.14 34.81
C LEU A 311 3.24 5.76 36.02
N ASP A 312 3.27 5.09 37.18
CA ASP A 312 2.67 5.60 38.42
C ASP A 312 3.41 6.85 38.93
N GLU A 313 4.69 6.98 38.60
CA GLU A 313 5.58 8.04 39.07
C GLU A 313 5.86 9.09 37.98
N GLU A 314 5.94 8.67 36.72
CA GLU A 314 6.29 9.55 35.60
C GLU A 314 5.30 9.37 34.43
N THR A 315 4.87 10.48 33.84
CA THR A 315 3.92 10.50 32.70
C THR A 315 4.46 11.27 31.50
N ASP A 316 5.58 11.97 31.66
CA ASP A 316 6.30 12.56 30.54
C ASP A 316 6.87 11.46 29.64
N LEU A 317 6.42 11.46 28.40
CA LEU A 317 6.74 10.39 27.45
C LEU A 317 8.24 10.32 27.15
N HIS A 318 8.95 11.46 27.13
CA HIS A 318 10.37 11.46 26.86
C HIS A 318 11.13 10.76 27.98
N ARG A 319 10.83 11.10 29.24
CA ARG A 319 11.45 10.44 30.40
C ARG A 319 11.12 8.97 30.51
N LEU A 320 9.89 8.58 30.18
CA LEU A 320 9.49 7.16 30.11
C LEU A 320 10.33 6.41 29.07
N MET A 321 10.45 6.95 27.86
CA MET A 321 11.26 6.34 26.80
C MET A 321 12.74 6.22 27.21
N ASP A 322 13.27 7.24 27.89
CA ASP A 322 14.66 7.28 28.36
C ASP A 322 14.93 6.21 29.41
N HIS A 323 14.01 6.06 30.38
CA HIS A 323 14.11 5.07 31.44
C HIS A 323 14.27 3.65 30.89
N TYR A 324 13.56 3.31 29.82
CA TYR A 324 13.63 1.98 29.19
C TYR A 324 14.60 1.89 28.00
N GLY A 325 15.40 2.94 27.74
CA GLY A 325 16.37 2.94 26.64
C GLY A 325 15.73 2.89 25.24
N LEU A 326 14.52 3.42 25.10
CA LEU A 326 13.73 3.43 23.86
C LEU A 326 13.89 4.75 23.08
N GLN A 327 15.01 5.45 23.23
CA GLN A 327 15.26 6.66 22.44
C GLN A 327 15.47 6.34 20.95
N ARG A 328 15.19 7.32 20.08
CA ARG A 328 15.64 7.26 18.67
C ARG A 328 17.17 7.15 18.66
N ALA A 329 17.71 6.22 17.88
CA ALA A 329 19.13 6.28 17.54
C ALA A 329 19.41 7.66 16.93
N ARG A 330 20.40 8.39 17.47
CA ARG A 330 20.88 9.61 16.83
C ARG A 330 21.41 9.20 15.46
N ILE A 331 20.70 9.60 14.41
CA ILE A 331 21.26 9.58 13.06
C ILE A 331 22.35 10.65 13.09
N ASN A 332 23.61 10.21 13.16
CA ASN A 332 24.76 11.09 12.95
C ASN A 332 24.86 11.47 11.48
#